data_AF-A0A6G3XAD9-F1
#
_entry.id   AF-A0A6G3XAD9-F1
#
_cell.length_a   1.000
_cell.length_b   1.000
_cell.length_c   1.000
_cell.angle_alpha   90.00
_cell.angle_beta   90.00
_cell.angle_gamma   90.00
#
_symmetry.space_group_name_H-M   'P 1'
#
loop_
_entity.id
_entity.type
_entity.pdbx_description
1 polymer ?
#
loop_
_entity_poly.entity_id
_entity_poly.type
_entity_poly.pdbx_seq_one_letter_code
_entity_poly.pdbx_strand_id
1 'polypeptide(L)'
;LDALAEWMGHPLHQGTHGSAPPARTGLAHSVIAPYDAYATADGEQVLLSVQNDREWRRLAEQVLGRPELAEDPDFATNAARTANRERTDEAVGRGLAGLTGREALAALEAAGIACARLNTVADVAAHPQLAAR
;
A
#
# COMPACT_ATOMS: atom_id res chain seq x y z
N LEU A 1 -14.12 25.96 11.15
CA LEU A 1 -14.46 24.60 11.65
C LEU A 1 -15.10 23.80 10.53
N ASP A 2 -16.15 24.34 9.91
CA ASP A 2 -16.93 23.69 8.84
C ASP A 2 -16.07 23.16 7.68
N ALA A 3 -15.14 23.97 7.16
CA ALA A 3 -14.24 23.54 6.08
C ALA A 3 -13.30 22.37 6.46
N LEU A 4 -12.88 22.29 7.73
CA LEU A 4 -12.04 21.18 8.21
C LEU A 4 -12.87 19.92 8.47
N ALA A 5 -14.14 20.09 8.88
CA ALA A 5 -15.06 18.97 9.06
C ALA A 5 -15.42 18.32 7.72
N GLU A 6 -15.52 19.10 6.64
CA GLU A 6 -15.75 18.59 5.28
C GLU A 6 -14.64 17.62 4.84
N TRP A 7 -13.37 17.96 5.09
CA TRP A 7 -12.23 17.07 4.78
C TRP A 7 -12.23 15.77 5.60
N MET A 8 -12.94 15.76 6.72
CA MET A 8 -13.12 14.58 7.57
C MET A 8 -14.35 13.77 7.20
N GLY A 9 -15.01 14.05 6.07
CA GLY A 9 -16.27 13.39 5.69
C GLY A 9 -16.23 11.87 5.77
N HIS A 10 -15.22 11.23 5.15
CA HIS A 10 -15.09 9.76 5.19
C HIS A 10 -14.96 9.18 6.63
N PRO A 11 -13.97 9.58 7.45
CA PRO A 11 -13.85 9.08 8.81
C PRO A 11 -15.03 9.48 9.71
N LEU A 12 -15.67 10.64 9.50
CA LEU A 12 -16.88 11.03 10.22
C LEU A 12 -18.04 10.08 9.89
N HIS A 13 -18.31 9.81 8.61
CA HIS A 13 -19.37 8.87 8.21
C HIS A 13 -19.13 7.46 8.77
N GLN A 14 -17.89 6.97 8.74
CA GLN A 14 -17.55 5.68 9.35
C GLN A 14 -17.72 5.70 10.88
N GLY A 15 -17.31 6.77 11.56
CA GLY A 15 -17.45 6.89 13.01
C GLY A 15 -18.90 7.07 13.49
N THR A 16 -19.77 7.71 12.71
CA THR A 16 -21.16 7.97 13.09
C THR A 16 -22.15 6.91 12.62
N HIS A 17 -21.83 6.19 11.54
CA HIS A 17 -22.74 5.21 10.93
C HIS A 17 -22.14 3.81 10.74
N GLY A 18 -20.82 3.66 10.89
CA GLY A 18 -20.15 2.37 10.88
C GLY A 18 -20.21 1.67 12.25
N SER A 19 -19.60 0.49 12.32
CA SER A 19 -19.52 -0.30 13.56
C SER A 19 -18.48 0.24 14.55
N ALA A 20 -17.46 0.96 14.07
CA ALA A 20 -16.44 1.59 14.88
C ALA A 20 -15.73 2.71 14.10
N PRO A 21 -15.24 3.77 14.76
CA PRO A 21 -14.43 4.80 14.11
C PRO A 21 -13.12 4.21 13.57
N PRO A 22 -12.62 4.66 12.40
CA PRO A 22 -11.37 4.17 11.86
C PRO A 22 -10.21 4.55 12.79
N ALA A 23 -9.31 3.59 13.02
CA ALA A 23 -8.08 3.83 13.76
C ALA A 23 -7.14 4.76 12.98
N ARG A 24 -6.23 5.43 13.68
CA ARG A 24 -5.15 6.19 13.04
C ARG A 24 -4.10 5.21 12.55
N THR A 25 -3.90 5.15 11.23
CA THR A 25 -3.05 4.14 10.57
C THR A 25 -1.86 4.73 9.80
N GLY A 26 -1.63 6.04 9.90
CA GLY A 26 -0.56 6.71 9.14
C GLY A 26 -0.85 6.63 7.64
N LEU A 27 0.07 6.07 6.86
CA LEU A 27 -0.09 5.85 5.42
C LEU A 27 -0.91 4.58 5.11
N ALA A 28 -1.05 3.68 6.07
CA ALA A 28 -1.73 2.42 5.84
C ALA A 28 -3.25 2.61 5.67
N HIS A 29 -3.86 1.81 4.79
CA HIS A 29 -5.33 1.81 4.64
C HIS A 29 -6.01 1.06 5.79
N SER A 30 -7.11 1.59 6.32
CA SER A 30 -7.78 1.07 7.52
C SER A 30 -8.40 -0.32 7.35
N VAL A 31 -8.83 -0.69 6.13
CA VAL A 31 -9.57 -1.95 5.87
C VAL A 31 -9.02 -2.78 4.70
N ILE A 32 -7.87 -2.38 4.14
CA ILE A 32 -7.24 -3.08 3.02
C ILE A 32 -5.78 -3.35 3.38
N ALA A 33 -5.29 -4.54 3.04
CA ALA A 33 -3.90 -4.93 3.21
C ALA A 33 -3.44 -5.84 2.05
N PRO A 34 -2.20 -5.71 1.55
CA PRO A 34 -1.26 -4.62 1.82
C PRO A 34 -1.69 -3.30 1.13
N TYR A 35 -1.61 -2.20 1.87
CA TYR A 35 -1.76 -0.85 1.37
C TYR A 35 -1.01 0.06 2.31
N ASP A 36 0.28 0.26 2.05
CA ASP A 36 1.19 1.07 2.87
C ASP A 36 2.47 1.42 2.07
N ALA A 37 3.40 2.15 2.71
CA ALA A 37 4.75 2.38 2.23
C ALA A 37 5.76 1.40 2.83
N TYR A 38 6.65 0.89 1.99
CA TYR A 38 7.68 -0.08 2.36
C TYR A 38 9.07 0.41 1.96
N ALA A 39 10.03 0.17 2.84
CA ALA A 39 11.42 0.53 2.60
C ALA A 39 12.05 -0.38 1.53
N THR A 40 12.91 0.22 0.71
CA THR A 40 13.70 -0.43 -0.34
C THR A 40 15.19 -0.40 0.02
N ALA A 41 16.01 -1.13 -0.73
CA ALA A 41 17.44 -1.35 -0.44
C ALA A 41 18.27 -0.06 -0.40
N ASP A 42 17.88 0.95 -1.18
CA ASP A 42 18.50 2.28 -1.27
C ASP A 42 17.88 3.30 -0.29
N GLY A 43 17.01 2.85 0.61
CA GLY A 43 16.37 3.69 1.63
C GLY A 43 15.19 4.52 1.11
N GLU A 44 14.80 4.36 -0.16
CA GLU A 44 13.55 4.93 -0.67
C GLU A 44 12.32 4.22 -0.07
N GLN A 45 11.19 4.92 -0.07
CA GLN A 45 9.90 4.40 0.38
C GLN A 45 8.99 4.25 -0.84
N VAL A 46 8.54 3.01 -1.10
CA VAL A 46 7.59 2.70 -2.17
C VAL A 46 6.24 2.38 -1.55
N LEU A 47 5.25 3.18 -1.90
CA LEU A 47 3.85 2.92 -1.56
C LEU A 47 3.25 2.00 -2.61
N LEU A 48 2.50 0.99 -2.16
CA LEU A 48 1.70 0.14 -3.04
C LEU A 48 0.32 -0.09 -2.46
N SER A 49 -0.61 -0.48 -3.31
CA SER A 49 -1.97 -0.85 -2.93
C SER A 49 -2.41 -2.10 -3.66
N VAL A 50 -2.86 -3.09 -2.88
CA VAL A 50 -3.47 -4.32 -3.39
C VAL A 50 -4.96 -4.28 -3.06
N GLN A 51 -5.78 -4.05 -4.07
CA GLN A 51 -7.22 -3.79 -3.93
C GLN A 51 -8.05 -5.07 -3.90
N ASN A 52 -7.52 -6.18 -4.42
CA ASN A 52 -8.25 -7.44 -4.51
C ASN A 52 -7.32 -8.66 -4.45
N ASP A 53 -7.91 -9.83 -4.25
CA ASP A 53 -7.14 -11.06 -4.08
C ASP A 53 -6.40 -11.49 -5.36
N ARG A 54 -6.85 -11.09 -6.56
CA ARG A 54 -6.08 -11.35 -7.79
C ARG A 54 -4.78 -10.54 -7.85
N GLU A 55 -4.81 -9.30 -7.39
CA GLU A 55 -3.60 -8.49 -7.21
C GLU A 55 -2.66 -9.09 -6.17
N TRP A 56 -3.20 -9.61 -5.06
CA TRP A 56 -2.37 -10.31 -4.07
C TRP A 56 -1.63 -11.51 -4.68
N ARG A 57 -2.30 -12.36 -5.47
CA ARG A 57 -1.62 -13.50 -6.12
C ARG A 57 -0.51 -13.03 -7.06
N ARG A 58 -0.78 -12.03 -7.89
CA ARG A 58 0.24 -11.44 -8.78
C ARG A 58 1.42 -10.88 -8.00
N LEU A 59 1.18 -10.15 -6.91
CA LEU A 59 2.23 -9.62 -6.05
C LEU A 59 3.08 -10.77 -5.45
N ALA A 60 2.42 -11.77 -4.87
CA ALA A 60 3.06 -12.93 -4.25
C ALA A 60 3.94 -13.71 -5.25
N GLU A 61 3.41 -13.98 -6.44
CA GLU A 61 4.10 -14.74 -7.49
C GLU A 61 5.23 -13.94 -8.16
N GLN A 62 4.94 -12.70 -8.57
CA GLN A 62 5.79 -11.96 -9.52
C GLN A 62 6.77 -10.99 -8.85
N VAL A 63 6.48 -10.56 -7.62
CA VAL A 63 7.31 -9.56 -6.91
C VAL A 63 7.92 -10.17 -5.65
N LEU A 64 7.14 -10.88 -4.85
CA LEU A 64 7.64 -11.48 -3.60
C LEU A 64 8.40 -12.80 -3.82
N GLY A 65 8.22 -13.44 -4.99
CA GLY A 65 8.80 -14.74 -5.29
C GLY A 65 8.29 -15.87 -4.36
N ARG A 66 7.11 -15.68 -3.79
CA ARG A 66 6.49 -16.56 -2.79
C ARG A 66 5.06 -16.92 -3.21
N PRO A 67 4.89 -17.70 -4.30
CA PRO A 67 3.57 -18.05 -4.83
C PRO A 67 2.68 -18.76 -3.80
N GLU A 68 3.26 -19.46 -2.83
CA GLU A 68 2.50 -20.14 -1.77
C GLU A 68 1.67 -19.18 -0.90
N LEU A 69 2.07 -17.90 -0.79
CA LEU A 69 1.29 -16.88 -0.08
C LEU A 69 -0.06 -16.57 -0.75
N ALA A 70 -0.21 -16.87 -2.04
CA ALA A 70 -1.45 -16.65 -2.78
C ALA A 70 -2.59 -17.55 -2.28
N GLU A 71 -2.25 -18.75 -1.80
CA GLU A 71 -3.18 -19.79 -1.38
C GLU A 71 -3.21 -20.01 0.14
N ASP A 72 -2.22 -19.49 0.86
CA ASP A 72 -2.15 -19.55 2.32
C ASP A 72 -3.42 -18.92 2.93
N PRO A 73 -4.20 -19.68 3.75
CA PRO A 73 -5.42 -19.19 4.39
C PRO A 73 -5.24 -17.89 5.20
N ASP A 74 -4.03 -17.61 5.69
CA ASP A 74 -3.72 -16.40 6.43
C ASP A 74 -3.62 -15.15 5.54
N PHE A 75 -3.47 -15.32 4.22
CA PHE A 75 -3.23 -14.23 3.26
C PHE A 75 -4.13 -14.26 2.01
N ALA A 76 -4.83 -15.36 1.73
CA ALA A 76 -5.56 -15.57 0.48
C ALA A 76 -6.68 -14.55 0.23
N THR A 77 -7.25 -13.96 1.29
CA THR A 77 -8.32 -12.96 1.21
C THR A 77 -7.93 -11.64 1.86
N ASN A 78 -8.51 -10.52 1.41
CA ASN A 78 -8.29 -9.22 2.04
C ASN A 78 -8.62 -9.23 3.55
N ALA A 79 -9.67 -9.95 3.94
CA ALA A 79 -10.04 -10.10 5.35
C ALA A 79 -8.94 -10.81 6.14
N ALA A 80 -8.38 -11.90 5.59
CA ALA A 80 -7.27 -12.62 6.21
C ALA A 80 -6.00 -11.76 6.29
N ARG A 81 -5.64 -11.04 5.21
CA ARG A 81 -4.49 -10.10 5.21
C ARG A 81 -4.66 -8.96 6.20
N THR A 82 -5.87 -8.43 6.33
CA THR A 82 -6.15 -7.37 7.30
C THR A 82 -6.07 -7.89 8.74
N ALA A 83 -6.57 -9.11 9.00
CA ALA A 83 -6.43 -9.75 10.30
C ALA A 83 -4.97 -10.09 10.64
N ASN A 84 -4.16 -10.45 9.63
CA ASN A 84 -2.73 -10.74 9.72
C ASN A 84 -1.87 -9.58 9.19
N ARG A 85 -2.26 -8.33 9.44
CA ARG A 85 -1.65 -7.14 8.82
C ARG A 85 -0.14 -7.10 9.00
N GLU A 86 0.33 -7.22 10.23
CA GLU A 86 1.76 -7.16 10.54
C GLU A 86 2.56 -8.21 9.74
N ARG A 87 2.06 -9.45 9.66
CA ARG A 87 2.69 -10.52 8.88
C ARG A 87 2.62 -10.27 7.37
N THR A 88 1.52 -9.68 6.90
CA THR A 88 1.33 -9.31 5.49
C THR A 88 2.33 -8.23 5.10
N ASP A 89 2.41 -7.17 5.89
CA ASP A 89 3.31 -6.04 5.68
C ASP A 89 4.78 -6.46 5.79
N GLU A 90 5.11 -7.37 6.71
CA GLU A 90 6.44 -7.93 6.83
C GLU A 90 6.83 -8.78 5.60
N ALA A 91 5.88 -9.55 5.04
CA ALA A 91 6.11 -10.32 3.82
C ALA A 91 6.39 -9.40 2.62
N VAL A 92 5.62 -8.33 2.48
CA VAL A 92 5.81 -7.33 1.42
C VAL A 92 7.11 -6.55 1.61
N GLY A 93 7.36 -6.07 2.83
CA GLY A 93 8.58 -5.36 3.17
C GLY A 93 9.84 -6.20 2.87
N ARG A 94 9.84 -7.49 3.22
CA ARG A 94 10.95 -8.40 2.87
C ARG A 94 11.13 -8.56 1.35
N GLY A 95 10.03 -8.66 0.60
CA GLY A 95 10.10 -8.78 -0.86
C GLY A 95 10.70 -7.54 -1.53
N LEU A 96 10.44 -6.35 -0.98
CA LEU A 96 10.96 -5.10 -1.53
C LEU A 96 12.33 -4.68 -0.97
N ALA A 97 12.73 -5.19 0.20
CA ALA A 97 13.98 -4.80 0.87
C ALA A 97 15.25 -5.15 0.07
N GLY A 98 15.17 -6.09 -0.88
CA GLY A 98 16.28 -6.44 -1.78
C GLY A 98 16.34 -5.61 -3.08
N LEU A 99 15.34 -4.77 -3.35
CA LEU A 99 15.21 -3.99 -4.57
C LEU A 99 15.51 -2.52 -4.28
N THR A 100 16.11 -1.80 -5.23
CA THR A 100 16.09 -0.33 -5.20
C THR A 100 14.68 0.20 -5.43
N GLY A 101 14.38 1.43 -5.03
CA GLY A 101 13.08 2.06 -5.28
C GLY A 101 12.65 1.99 -6.76
N ARG A 102 13.59 2.20 -7.69
CA ARG A 102 13.36 2.09 -9.13
C ARG A 102 13.03 0.65 -9.57
N GLU A 103 13.73 -0.35 -9.04
CA GLU A 103 13.47 -1.76 -9.37
C GLU A 103 12.14 -2.24 -8.79
N ALA A 104 11.82 -1.83 -7.57
CA ALA A 104 10.55 -2.10 -6.92
C ALA A 104 9.38 -1.54 -7.73
N LEU A 105 9.44 -0.27 -8.14
CA LEU A 105 8.41 0.34 -9.00
C LEU A 105 8.26 -0.41 -10.32
N ALA A 106 9.36 -0.71 -11.00
CA ALA A 106 9.31 -1.44 -12.27
C ALA A 106 8.69 -2.85 -12.11
N ALA A 107 9.02 -3.57 -11.03
CA ALA A 107 8.46 -4.88 -10.75
C ALA A 107 6.95 -4.81 -10.43
N LEU A 108 6.54 -3.83 -9.62
CA LEU A 108 5.13 -3.61 -9.26
C LEU A 108 4.29 -3.19 -10.47
N GLU A 109 4.80 -2.29 -11.31
CA GLU A 109 4.15 -1.87 -12.56
C GLU A 109 3.99 -3.05 -13.53
N ALA A 110 5.05 -3.88 -13.70
CA ALA A 110 4.99 -5.07 -14.53
C ALA A 110 3.96 -6.10 -14.02
N ALA A 111 3.80 -6.21 -12.70
CA ALA A 111 2.78 -7.05 -12.07
C ALA A 111 1.36 -6.45 -12.11
N GLY A 112 1.22 -5.20 -12.57
CA GLY A 112 -0.04 -4.46 -12.60
C GLY A 112 -0.57 -4.16 -11.19
N ILE A 113 0.34 -3.82 -10.28
CA ILE A 113 0.05 -3.37 -8.92
C ILE A 113 0.18 -1.84 -8.88
N ALA A 114 -0.82 -1.18 -8.31
CA ALA A 114 -0.79 0.28 -8.17
C ALA A 114 0.28 0.67 -7.14
N CYS A 115 1.28 1.44 -7.56
CA CYS A 115 2.40 1.86 -6.73
C CYS A 115 2.87 3.29 -7.05
N ALA A 116 3.59 3.89 -6.11
CA ALA A 116 4.22 5.18 -6.26
C ALA A 116 5.41 5.32 -5.30
N ARG A 117 6.38 6.17 -5.64
CA ARG A 117 7.40 6.59 -4.69
C ARG A 117 6.83 7.61 -3.71
N LEU A 118 7.21 7.50 -2.44
CA LEU A 118 6.91 8.53 -1.44
C LEU A 118 7.87 9.72 -1.63
N ASN A 119 7.40 10.72 -2.35
CA ASN A 119 8.19 11.90 -2.70
C ASN A 119 8.29 12.91 -1.54
N THR A 120 9.45 13.57 -1.44
CA THR A 120 9.62 14.76 -0.61
C THR A 120 8.96 15.98 -1.28
N VAL A 121 8.83 17.10 -0.55
CA VAL A 121 8.34 18.37 -1.11
C VAL A 121 9.22 18.85 -2.26
N ALA A 122 10.55 18.66 -2.16
CA ALA A 122 11.48 19.01 -3.23
C ALA A 122 11.25 18.16 -4.48
N ASP A 123 11.01 16.86 -4.31
CA ASP A 123 10.70 15.95 -5.43
C ASP A 123 9.38 16.33 -6.12
N VAL A 124 8.37 16.73 -5.35
CA VAL A 124 7.09 17.21 -5.93
C VAL A 124 7.32 18.49 -6.74
N ALA A 125 8.08 19.46 -6.22
CA ALA A 125 8.37 20.70 -6.94
C ALA A 125 9.10 20.47 -8.26
N ALA A 126 9.95 19.44 -8.33
CA ALA A 126 10.68 19.03 -9.53
C ALA A 126 9.92 18.02 -10.41
N HIS A 127 8.68 17.66 -10.07
CA HIS A 127 7.98 16.55 -10.72
C HIS A 127 7.65 16.88 -12.20
N PRO A 128 7.96 15.98 -13.16
CA PRO A 128 7.73 16.22 -14.59
C PRO A 128 6.29 16.62 -14.93
N GLN A 129 5.30 16.01 -14.26
CA GLN A 129 3.89 16.33 -14.44
C GLN A 129 3.53 17.78 -14.05
N LEU A 130 4.24 18.42 -13.11
CA LEU A 130 4.01 19.84 -12.79
C LEU A 130 4.62 20.76 -13.84
N ALA A 131 5.79 20.42 -14.37
CA ALA A 131 6.41 21.18 -15.46
C ALA A 131 5.60 21.11 -16.76
N ALA A 132 4.80 20.06 -16.94
CA ALA A 132 3.95 19.84 -18.11
C ALA A 132 2.53 20.43 -17.99
N ARG A 133 2.19 21.09 -16.87
CA ARG A 133 0.87 21.69 -16.61
C ARG A 133 0.81 23.18 -16.92
#